data_AF-A0A1I6ZI85-F1
#
_entry.id   AF-A0A1I6ZI85-F1
#
_cell.length_a   1.000
_cell.length_b   1.000
_cell.length_c   1.000
_cell.angle_alpha   90.00
_cell.angle_beta   90.00
_cell.angle_gamma   90.00
#
_symmetry.space_group_name_H-M   'P 1'
#
loop_
_entity.id
_entity.type
_entity.pdbx_description
1 polymer ?
#
loop_
_entity_poly.entity_id
_entity_poly.type
_entity_poly.pdbx_seq_one_letter_code
_entity_poly.pdbx_strand_id
1 'polypeptide(L)'
;MYRMDGRVAFSDINERGYLSIVGILDYLQDCCTFHSEDVGYPVEQLKEKHLGWFVTSWQIKVHDLPKHGERIAVLTMPTQVRGMIGERYFLIQDAEGTHTYIEVKSLWVFMDTAQYKPTRAPEGMAEAFCLDEAPEGTWGPRKIALGENAKEVYTFTVANWQLDTNHHMNNKRYVEQAVTLLPPDFRIGGMRIEYKKQATLGDVVHVKQVELENGIQVWLCDDSDDLYFIMDFYRNDEE
;
A
#
# COMPACT_ATOMS: atom_id res chain seq x y z
N MET A 1 18.94 -1.65 6.58
CA MET A 1 17.92 -0.58 6.56
C MET A 1 18.26 0.55 5.57
N TYR A 2 17.31 0.97 4.74
CA TYR A 2 17.41 2.12 3.82
C TYR A 2 16.59 3.31 4.35
N ARG A 3 17.03 4.55 4.09
CA ARG A 3 16.42 5.78 4.60
C ARG A 3 16.21 6.80 3.49
N MET A 4 15.01 7.36 3.44
CA MET A 4 14.64 8.50 2.61
C MET A 4 14.17 9.65 3.51
N ASP A 5 14.93 10.74 3.54
CA ASP A 5 14.52 11.96 4.23
C ASP A 5 13.55 12.78 3.37
N GLY A 6 12.55 13.39 4.02
CA GLY A 6 11.51 14.12 3.31
C GLY A 6 10.89 15.24 4.13
N ARG A 7 9.94 15.91 3.49
CA ARG A 7 9.09 16.94 4.11
C ARG A 7 7.68 16.77 3.58
N VAL A 8 6.70 16.74 4.49
CA VAL A 8 5.28 16.58 4.12
C VAL A 8 4.87 17.75 3.23
N ALA A 9 4.63 17.48 1.94
CA ALA A 9 4.27 18.52 0.98
C ALA A 9 2.77 18.86 1.05
N PHE A 10 2.41 20.02 0.52
CA PHE A 10 1.02 20.47 0.49
C PHE A 10 0.11 19.54 -0.33
N SER A 11 0.66 18.86 -1.35
CA SER A 11 -0.08 17.89 -2.18
C SER A 11 -0.44 16.60 -1.44
N ASP A 12 0.24 16.31 -0.33
CA ASP A 12 0.18 15.00 0.30
C ASP A 12 -0.77 14.98 1.49
N ILE A 13 -1.27 16.15 1.91
CA ILE A 13 -2.11 16.30 3.10
C ILE A 13 -3.60 16.16 2.79
N ASN A 14 -4.34 15.71 3.79
CA ASN A 14 -5.80 15.74 3.80
C ASN A 14 -6.33 17.17 4.11
N GLU A 15 -7.65 17.33 4.11
CA GLU A 15 -8.31 18.61 4.40
C GLU A 15 -7.99 19.20 5.79
N ARG A 16 -7.47 18.38 6.72
CA ARG A 16 -7.08 18.80 8.07
C ARG A 16 -5.62 19.24 8.16
N GLY A 17 -4.86 19.16 7.06
CA GLY A 17 -3.46 19.56 7.02
C GLY A 17 -2.47 18.51 7.51
N TYR A 18 -2.89 17.25 7.61
CA TYR A 18 -2.07 16.11 8.00
C TYR A 18 -1.80 15.20 6.80
N LEU A 19 -0.67 14.49 6.80
CA LEU A 19 -0.37 13.51 5.76
C LEU A 19 -1.56 12.56 5.51
N SER A 20 -2.04 12.53 4.28
CA SER A 20 -3.17 11.69 3.88
C SER A 20 -2.75 10.23 3.77
N ILE A 21 -3.73 9.32 3.82
CA ILE A 21 -3.48 7.87 3.64
C ILE A 21 -2.86 7.57 2.28
N VAL A 22 -3.27 8.31 1.24
CA VAL A 22 -2.69 8.19 -0.11
C VAL A 22 -1.24 8.68 -0.10
N GLY A 23 -0.97 9.80 0.56
CA GLY A 23 0.38 10.33 0.73
C GLY A 23 1.30 9.35 1.48
N ILE A 24 0.80 8.64 2.49
CA ILE A 24 1.54 7.54 3.14
C ILE A 24 2.00 6.53 2.10
N LEU A 25 1.09 6.01 1.27
CA LEU A 25 1.43 5.02 0.25
C LEU A 25 2.42 5.53 -0.78
N ASP A 26 2.27 6.79 -1.22
CA ASP A 26 3.22 7.43 -2.13
C ASP A 26 4.63 7.46 -1.51
N TYR A 27 4.78 7.91 -0.25
CA TYR A 27 6.08 7.89 0.44
C TYR A 27 6.69 6.48 0.60
N LEU A 28 5.87 5.46 0.87
CA LEU A 28 6.33 4.08 0.98
C LEU A 28 6.80 3.53 -0.38
N GLN A 29 6.05 3.82 -1.44
CA GLN A 29 6.38 3.41 -2.81
C GLN A 29 7.67 4.09 -3.27
N ASP A 30 7.80 5.40 -3.09
CA ASP A 30 9.00 6.16 -3.43
C ASP A 30 10.22 5.62 -2.68
N CYS A 31 10.12 5.44 -1.37
CA CYS A 31 11.23 4.92 -0.56
C CYS A 31 11.68 3.52 -1.01
N CYS A 32 10.74 2.60 -1.30
CA CYS A 32 11.11 1.25 -1.70
C CYS A 32 11.65 1.18 -3.15
N THR A 33 11.19 2.05 -4.04
CA THR A 33 11.70 2.13 -5.41
C THR A 33 13.09 2.76 -5.43
N PHE A 34 13.34 3.85 -4.69
CA PHE A 34 14.69 4.42 -4.55
C PHE A 34 15.68 3.42 -3.93
N HIS A 35 15.25 2.65 -2.91
CA HIS A 35 16.07 1.56 -2.40
C HIS A 35 16.44 0.56 -3.52
N SER A 36 15.48 0.20 -4.38
CA SER A 36 15.73 -0.71 -5.52
C SER A 36 16.72 -0.15 -6.54
N GLU A 37 16.62 1.15 -6.84
CA GLU A 37 17.57 1.86 -7.71
C GLU A 37 19.01 1.77 -7.14
N ASP A 38 19.18 2.11 -5.85
CA ASP A 38 20.48 2.22 -5.21
C ASP A 38 21.20 0.87 -5.01
N VAL A 39 20.45 -0.24 -4.93
CA VAL A 39 21.01 -1.60 -4.80
C VAL A 39 21.18 -2.32 -6.14
N GLY A 40 21.00 -1.60 -7.26
CA GLY A 40 21.29 -2.13 -8.60
C GLY A 40 20.17 -2.95 -9.24
N TYR A 41 18.94 -2.80 -8.76
CA TYR A 41 17.73 -3.37 -9.39
C TYR A 41 16.72 -2.26 -9.72
N PRO A 42 17.09 -1.28 -10.56
CA PRO A 42 16.24 -0.16 -10.88
C PRO A 42 14.97 -0.62 -11.60
N VAL A 43 13.86 0.08 -11.35
CA VAL A 43 12.52 -0.29 -11.82
C VAL A 43 12.49 -0.36 -13.35
N GLU A 44 13.14 0.59 -14.03
CA GLU A 44 13.14 0.63 -15.49
C GLU A 44 13.91 -0.55 -16.11
N GLN A 45 15.04 -0.98 -15.52
CA GLN A 45 15.76 -2.16 -16.03
C GLN A 45 14.98 -3.46 -15.80
N LEU A 46 14.26 -3.56 -14.68
CA LEU A 46 13.37 -4.71 -14.45
C LEU A 46 12.25 -4.72 -15.49
N LYS A 47 11.66 -3.55 -15.76
CA LYS A 47 10.61 -3.37 -16.76
C LYS A 47 11.06 -3.75 -18.18
N GLU A 48 12.25 -3.33 -18.60
CA GLU A 48 12.86 -3.73 -19.88
C GLU A 48 13.03 -5.25 -20.02
N LYS A 49 13.19 -5.95 -18.90
CA LYS A 49 13.30 -7.42 -18.82
C LYS A 49 11.96 -8.12 -18.63
N HIS A 50 10.84 -7.39 -18.68
CA HIS A 50 9.51 -7.88 -18.36
C HIS A 50 9.41 -8.48 -16.94
N LEU A 51 10.07 -7.86 -15.98
CA LEU A 51 10.08 -8.25 -14.58
C LEU A 51 9.61 -7.10 -13.69
N GLY A 52 9.00 -7.43 -12.55
CA GLY A 52 8.61 -6.40 -11.58
C GLY A 52 8.07 -6.95 -10.29
N TRP A 53 8.16 -6.14 -9.23
CA TRP A 53 7.52 -6.42 -7.94
C TRP A 53 6.11 -5.83 -7.92
N PHE A 54 5.12 -6.68 -7.67
CA PHE A 54 3.73 -6.25 -7.49
C PHE A 54 3.40 -6.34 -6.01
N VAL A 55 2.96 -5.22 -5.41
CA VAL A 55 2.46 -5.25 -4.04
C VAL A 55 1.11 -5.97 -4.01
N THR A 56 0.97 -6.89 -3.07
CA THR A 56 -0.24 -7.68 -2.86
C THR A 56 -0.94 -7.35 -1.57
N SER A 57 -0.22 -6.83 -0.58
CA SER A 57 -0.81 -6.45 0.70
C SER A 57 -0.01 -5.38 1.43
N TRP A 58 -0.74 -4.54 2.15
CA TRP A 58 -0.22 -3.65 3.18
C TRP A 58 -0.92 -3.93 4.50
N GLN A 59 -0.19 -3.89 5.60
CA GLN A 59 -0.73 -3.75 6.94
C GLN A 59 -0.08 -2.51 7.56
N ILE A 60 -0.89 -1.54 7.96
CA ILE A 60 -0.45 -0.22 8.37
C ILE A 60 -0.98 0.02 9.78
N LYS A 61 -0.11 0.38 10.71
CA LYS A 61 -0.49 0.93 12.01
C LYS A 61 -0.27 2.42 11.98
N VAL A 62 -1.26 3.18 12.44
CA VAL A 62 -1.23 4.64 12.46
C VAL A 62 -1.28 5.07 13.92
N HIS A 63 -0.14 5.53 14.43
CA HIS A 63 -0.02 6.05 15.80
C HIS A 63 -0.36 7.54 15.82
N ASP A 64 0.15 8.27 14.83
CA ASP A 64 -0.16 9.68 14.58
C ASP A 64 0.11 10.00 13.09
N LEU A 65 -0.20 11.22 12.64
CA LEU A 65 0.09 11.69 11.29
C LEU A 65 0.94 12.97 11.34
N PRO A 66 2.01 13.08 10.54
CA PRO A 66 2.78 14.31 10.47
C PRO A 66 2.00 15.40 9.75
N LYS A 67 2.14 16.66 10.20
CA LYS A 67 1.49 17.82 9.59
C LYS A 67 2.26 18.34 8.38
N HIS A 68 1.57 19.12 7.56
CA HIS A 68 2.17 19.89 6.48
C HIS A 68 3.45 20.61 6.92
N GLY A 69 4.52 20.41 6.16
CA GLY A 69 5.79 21.08 6.37
C GLY A 69 6.69 20.46 7.44
N GLU A 70 6.23 19.45 8.19
CA GLU A 70 7.10 18.68 9.09
C GLU A 70 8.15 17.90 8.29
N ARG A 71 9.35 17.77 8.87
CA ARG A 71 10.42 16.95 8.33
C ARG A 71 10.26 15.54 8.86
N ILE A 72 10.31 14.57 7.96
CA ILE A 72 10.10 13.16 8.26
C ILE A 72 11.23 12.31 7.69
N ALA A 73 11.39 11.12 8.24
CA ALA A 73 12.22 10.07 7.69
C ALA A 73 11.36 8.85 7.37
N VAL A 74 11.46 8.36 6.14
CA VAL A 74 10.84 7.10 5.71
C VAL A 74 11.92 6.04 5.66
N LEU A 75 11.79 5.03 6.52
CA LEU A 75 12.73 3.92 6.62
C LEU A 75 12.11 2.69 5.98
N THR A 76 12.93 1.88 5.31
CA THR A 76 12.49 0.60 4.77
C THR A 76 13.52 -0.51 4.98
N MET A 77 13.02 -1.70 5.27
CA MET A 77 13.78 -2.92 5.50
C MET A 77 13.13 -4.05 4.70
N PRO A 78 13.76 -4.54 3.62
CA PRO A 78 13.40 -5.83 3.04
C PRO A 78 13.71 -6.91 4.08
N THR A 79 12.70 -7.68 4.48
CA THR A 79 12.85 -8.71 5.53
C THR A 79 12.85 -10.11 4.95
N GLN A 80 12.38 -10.25 3.71
CA GLN A 80 12.43 -11.51 2.98
C GLN A 80 12.49 -11.26 1.47
N VAL A 81 13.33 -12.04 0.79
CA VAL A 81 13.22 -12.30 -0.65
C VAL A 81 13.37 -13.81 -0.82
N ARG A 82 12.25 -14.54 -1.00
CA ARG A 82 12.23 -16.00 -1.08
C ARG A 82 11.41 -16.46 -2.27
N GLY A 83 12.11 -16.97 -3.29
CA GLY A 83 11.46 -17.44 -4.50
C GLY A 83 10.83 -16.27 -5.25
N MET A 84 9.50 -16.26 -5.32
CA MET A 84 8.70 -15.16 -5.91
C MET A 84 8.16 -14.18 -4.86
N ILE A 85 8.35 -14.43 -3.57
CA ILE A 85 7.74 -13.65 -2.49
C ILE A 85 8.75 -12.68 -1.88
N GLY A 86 8.33 -11.44 -1.68
CA GLY A 86 9.07 -10.42 -0.95
C GLY A 86 8.28 -9.91 0.25
N GLU A 87 8.91 -9.79 1.41
CA GLU A 87 8.36 -9.07 2.56
C GLU A 87 9.21 -7.84 2.83
N ARG A 88 8.54 -6.75 3.20
CA ARG A 88 9.20 -5.48 3.50
C ARG A 88 8.48 -4.75 4.61
N TYR A 89 9.26 -4.22 5.53
CA TYR A 89 8.81 -3.42 6.65
C TYR A 89 9.19 -1.95 6.43
N PHE A 90 8.38 -1.03 6.96
CA PHE A 90 8.62 0.41 6.87
C PHE A 90 8.25 1.13 8.16
N LEU A 91 8.89 2.29 8.33
CA LEU A 91 8.56 3.26 9.35
C LEU A 91 8.44 4.64 8.71
N ILE A 92 7.48 5.44 9.15
CA ILE A 92 7.50 6.89 8.95
C ILE A 92 7.65 7.52 10.33
N GLN A 93 8.73 8.26 10.51
CA GLN A 93 9.13 8.86 11.78
C GLN A 93 9.42 10.34 11.60
N ASP A 94 9.56 11.07 12.71
CA ASP A 94 10.15 12.39 12.67
C ASP A 94 11.60 12.34 12.15
N ALA A 95 12.14 13.50 11.77
CA ALA A 95 13.50 13.56 11.21
C ALA A 95 14.58 13.01 12.16
N GLU A 96 14.37 13.11 13.48
CA GLU A 96 15.32 12.71 14.52
C GLU A 96 15.20 11.22 14.89
N GLY A 97 14.15 10.54 14.44
CA GLY A 97 13.81 9.16 14.81
C GLY A 97 13.25 9.01 16.23
N THR A 98 12.80 10.10 16.87
CA THR A 98 12.31 10.07 18.25
C THR A 98 10.84 9.69 18.37
N HIS A 99 10.04 10.00 17.35
CA HIS A 99 8.62 9.72 17.28
C HIS A 99 8.29 8.93 16.00
N THR A 100 7.53 7.84 16.16
CA THR A 100 7.05 7.02 15.05
C THR A 100 5.59 7.32 14.79
N TYR A 101 5.30 7.88 13.62
CA TYR A 101 3.94 8.14 13.17
C TYR A 101 3.28 6.85 12.69
N ILE A 102 3.99 6.07 11.85
CA ILE A 102 3.40 4.95 11.10
C ILE A 102 4.38 3.78 11.06
N GLU A 103 3.85 2.57 11.26
CA GLU A 103 4.55 1.31 11.00
C GLU A 103 3.84 0.53 9.91
N VAL A 104 4.59 -0.11 9.02
CA VAL A 104 3.99 -0.85 7.90
C VAL A 104 4.69 -2.17 7.66
N LYS A 105 3.90 -3.23 7.49
CA LYS A 105 4.33 -4.49 6.88
C LYS A 105 3.69 -4.65 5.52
N SER A 106 4.46 -5.09 4.54
CA SER A 106 4.00 -5.26 3.16
C SER A 106 4.43 -6.59 2.58
N LEU A 107 3.65 -7.05 1.60
CA LEU A 107 3.93 -8.28 0.88
C LEU A 107 3.89 -8.07 -0.62
N TRP A 108 4.86 -8.65 -1.30
CA TRP A 108 5.11 -8.49 -2.72
C TRP A 108 5.23 -9.84 -3.41
N VAL A 109 4.83 -9.88 -4.67
CA VAL A 109 5.08 -10.99 -5.58
C VAL A 109 5.93 -10.50 -6.76
N PHE A 110 6.98 -11.24 -7.08
CA PHE A 110 7.80 -10.98 -8.25
C PHE A 110 7.15 -11.61 -9.47
N MET A 111 6.96 -10.81 -10.51
CA MET A 111 6.15 -11.15 -11.67
C MET A 111 6.98 -11.10 -12.95
N ASP A 112 6.71 -12.04 -13.85
CA ASP A 112 6.96 -11.89 -15.28
C ASP A 112 5.78 -11.12 -15.86
N THR A 113 6.01 -9.89 -16.32
CA THR A 113 4.98 -8.98 -16.83
C THR A 113 4.65 -9.21 -18.30
N ALA A 114 5.43 -9.99 -19.05
CA ALA A 114 5.07 -10.43 -20.39
C ALA A 114 4.05 -11.58 -20.33
N GLN A 115 4.21 -12.48 -19.35
CA GLN A 115 3.36 -13.66 -19.18
C GLN A 115 2.29 -13.48 -18.08
N TYR A 116 2.33 -12.36 -17.35
CA TYR A 116 1.45 -12.06 -16.22
C TYR A 116 1.41 -13.19 -15.18
N LYS A 117 2.58 -13.75 -14.84
CA LYS A 117 2.68 -14.87 -13.90
C LYS A 117 3.76 -14.63 -12.84
N PRO A 118 3.58 -15.13 -11.61
CA PRO A 118 4.65 -15.12 -10.62
C PRO A 118 5.89 -15.85 -11.13
N THR A 119 7.05 -15.26 -10.88
CA THR A 119 8.36 -15.83 -11.25
C THR A 119 9.37 -15.64 -10.12
N ARG A 120 10.47 -16.37 -10.17
CA ARG A 120 11.51 -16.29 -9.14
C ARG A 120 12.28 -14.98 -9.28
N ALA A 121 12.52 -14.30 -8.15
CA ALA A 121 13.44 -13.17 -8.10
C ALA A 121 14.86 -13.60 -8.53
N PRO A 122 15.63 -12.74 -9.22
CA PRO A 122 17.00 -13.04 -9.64
C PRO A 122 17.89 -13.50 -8.48
N GLU A 123 18.81 -14.42 -8.78
CA GLU A 123 19.87 -14.79 -7.85
C GLU A 123 20.75 -13.57 -7.57
N GLY A 124 21.08 -13.31 -6.30
CA GLY A 124 21.80 -12.10 -5.89
C GLY A 124 20.90 -10.94 -5.45
N MET A 125 19.59 -10.98 -5.71
CA MET A 125 18.69 -9.88 -5.34
C MET A 125 18.51 -9.79 -3.82
N ALA A 126 18.37 -10.92 -3.13
CA ALA A 126 18.26 -10.96 -1.67
C ALA A 126 19.52 -10.39 -1.00
N GLU A 127 20.68 -10.76 -1.53
CA GLU A 127 21.99 -10.31 -1.05
C GLU A 127 22.18 -8.81 -1.27
N ALA A 128 21.80 -8.28 -2.44
CA ALA A 128 21.91 -6.85 -2.74
C ALA A 128 21.01 -5.99 -1.83
N PHE A 129 19.81 -6.48 -1.51
CA PHE A 129 18.89 -5.79 -0.60
C PHE A 129 19.31 -5.81 0.87
N CYS A 130 20.37 -6.55 1.23
CA CYS A 130 20.87 -6.68 2.59
C CYS A 130 19.73 -6.91 3.61
N LEU A 131 19.06 -8.07 3.50
CA LEU A 131 17.87 -8.37 4.28
C LEU A 131 18.07 -8.08 5.78
N ASP A 132 17.08 -7.45 6.39
CA ASP A 132 17.10 -6.98 7.78
C ASP A 132 15.96 -7.62 8.57
N GLU A 133 16.06 -7.67 9.89
CA GLU A 133 14.98 -8.18 10.74
C GLU A 133 13.90 -7.10 10.92
N ALA A 134 12.62 -7.50 10.83
CA ALA A 134 11.54 -6.60 11.16
C ALA A 134 11.50 -6.38 12.67
N PRO A 135 11.20 -5.16 13.15
CA PRO A 135 10.92 -4.93 14.56
C PRO A 135 9.84 -5.89 15.08
N GLU A 136 9.95 -6.26 16.36
CA GLU A 136 8.92 -7.07 17.01
C GLU A 136 7.57 -6.35 16.98
N GLY A 137 6.51 -7.09 16.67
CA GLY A 137 5.16 -6.53 16.68
C GLY A 137 4.11 -7.52 16.22
N THR A 138 2.90 -7.36 16.74
CA THR A 138 1.74 -8.16 16.33
C THR A 138 1.13 -7.59 15.06
N TRP A 139 0.91 -8.45 14.07
CA TRP A 139 0.29 -8.11 12.78
C TRP A 139 -0.92 -9.02 12.54
N GLY A 140 -1.90 -8.53 11.80
CA GLY A 140 -3.09 -9.30 11.44
C GLY A 140 -2.78 -10.43 10.44
N PRO A 141 -3.75 -11.31 10.16
CA PRO A 141 -3.57 -12.36 9.17
C PRO A 141 -3.27 -11.78 7.78
N ARG A 142 -2.62 -12.56 6.92
CA ARG A 142 -2.27 -12.10 5.55
C ARG A 142 -3.51 -11.84 4.68
N LYS A 143 -4.54 -12.68 4.79
CA LYS A 143 -5.77 -12.57 3.99
C LYS A 143 -6.84 -11.80 4.75
N ILE A 144 -7.59 -10.98 4.05
CA ILE A 144 -8.78 -10.31 4.58
C ILE A 144 -10.01 -11.14 4.19
N ALA A 145 -10.83 -11.46 5.18
CA ALA A 145 -12.11 -12.13 4.96
C ALA A 145 -13.18 -11.09 4.61
N LEU A 146 -14.04 -11.40 3.65
CA LEU A 146 -15.18 -10.54 3.33
C LEU A 146 -16.18 -10.53 4.48
N GLY A 147 -16.59 -9.33 4.87
CA GLY A 147 -17.71 -9.13 5.77
C GLY A 147 -19.04 -9.49 5.10
N GLU A 148 -20.03 -9.80 5.92
CA GLU A 148 -21.37 -10.15 5.45
C GLU A 148 -22.27 -8.91 5.34
N ASN A 149 -23.32 -8.99 4.52
CA ASN A 149 -24.34 -7.93 4.40
C ASN A 149 -23.81 -6.55 3.98
N ALA A 150 -22.77 -6.51 3.15
CA ALA A 150 -22.32 -5.25 2.57
C ALA A 150 -23.37 -4.57 1.70
N LYS A 151 -23.27 -3.25 1.67
CA LYS A 151 -24.07 -2.38 0.81
C LYS A 151 -23.20 -1.96 -0.37
N GLU A 152 -23.76 -2.05 -1.57
CA GLU A 152 -23.19 -1.35 -2.72
C GLU A 152 -23.42 0.15 -2.54
N VAL A 153 -22.34 0.92 -2.63
CA VAL A 153 -22.36 2.37 -2.37
C VAL A 153 -22.47 3.13 -3.70
N TYR A 154 -21.62 2.78 -4.66
CA TYR A 154 -21.67 3.32 -6.02
C TYR A 154 -20.91 2.40 -6.99
N THR A 155 -21.07 2.68 -8.28
CA THR A 155 -20.29 2.08 -9.37
C THR A 155 -19.56 3.17 -10.15
N PHE A 156 -18.40 2.82 -10.73
CA PHE A 156 -17.68 3.71 -11.64
C PHE A 156 -17.00 2.91 -12.74
N THR A 157 -16.67 3.58 -13.84
CA THR A 157 -15.87 3.00 -14.92
C THR A 157 -14.44 3.50 -14.80
N VAL A 158 -13.47 2.58 -14.86
CA VAL A 158 -12.05 2.94 -14.79
C VAL A 158 -11.69 3.85 -15.96
N ALA A 159 -11.22 5.05 -15.64
CA ALA A 159 -10.80 6.05 -16.59
C ALA A 159 -9.28 6.06 -16.79
N ASN A 160 -8.82 6.61 -17.91
CA ASN A 160 -7.41 6.64 -18.29
C ASN A 160 -6.49 7.31 -17.25
N TRP A 161 -6.95 8.37 -16.58
CA TRP A 161 -6.17 9.09 -15.56
C TRP A 161 -5.97 8.30 -14.27
N GLN A 162 -6.73 7.21 -14.08
CA GLN A 162 -6.58 6.30 -12.95
C GLN A 162 -5.51 5.24 -13.22
N LEU A 163 -5.04 5.11 -14.47
CA LEU A 163 -4.07 4.08 -14.85
C LEU A 163 -2.63 4.47 -14.47
N ASP A 164 -1.82 3.46 -14.18
CA ASP A 164 -0.37 3.57 -14.06
C ASP A 164 0.35 3.29 -15.39
N THR A 165 1.67 3.25 -15.34
CA THR A 165 2.54 2.97 -16.51
C THR A 165 2.45 1.52 -17.02
N ASN A 166 1.73 0.63 -16.33
CA ASN A 166 1.42 -0.72 -16.75
C ASN A 166 0.01 -0.84 -17.35
N HIS A 167 -0.71 0.28 -17.54
CA HIS A 167 -2.07 0.34 -18.06
C HIS A 167 -3.14 -0.36 -17.19
N HIS A 168 -2.86 -0.53 -15.91
CA HIS A 168 -3.85 -0.96 -14.91
C HIS A 168 -4.19 0.20 -13.99
N MET A 169 -5.33 0.14 -13.33
CA MET A 169 -5.67 1.11 -12.29
C MET A 169 -4.58 1.10 -11.22
N ASN A 170 -4.02 2.28 -10.96
CA ASN A 170 -2.93 2.44 -10.00
C ASN A 170 -3.43 2.04 -8.59
N ASN A 171 -2.62 1.29 -7.86
CA ASN A 171 -2.92 0.79 -6.51
C ASN A 171 -3.48 1.86 -5.57
N LYS A 172 -2.93 3.09 -5.61
CA LYS A 172 -3.41 4.17 -4.74
C LYS A 172 -4.82 4.64 -5.06
N ARG A 173 -5.28 4.47 -6.31
CA ARG A 173 -6.63 4.86 -6.73
C ARG A 173 -7.70 3.97 -6.11
N TYR A 174 -7.42 2.69 -5.85
CA TYR A 174 -8.34 1.84 -5.08
C TYR A 174 -8.47 2.34 -3.64
N VAL A 175 -7.35 2.71 -3.03
CA VAL A 175 -7.31 3.24 -1.66
C VAL A 175 -8.03 4.59 -1.58
N GLU A 176 -7.89 5.44 -2.59
CA GLU A 176 -8.68 6.67 -2.70
C GLU A 176 -10.19 6.38 -2.70
N GLN A 177 -10.67 5.41 -3.49
CA GLN A 177 -12.09 5.04 -3.47
C GLN A 177 -12.53 4.62 -2.06
N ALA A 178 -11.70 3.82 -1.37
CA ALA A 178 -12.02 3.34 -0.04
C ALA A 178 -12.03 4.45 1.03
N VAL A 179 -11.05 5.35 1.01
CA VAL A 179 -10.92 6.45 1.99
C VAL A 179 -12.08 7.45 1.85
N THR A 180 -12.62 7.67 0.64
CA THR A 180 -13.77 8.57 0.44
C THR A 180 -15.05 8.13 1.15
N LEU A 181 -15.12 6.87 1.58
CA LEU A 181 -16.28 6.30 2.28
C LEU A 181 -16.20 6.41 3.80
N LEU A 182 -15.10 6.95 4.33
CA LEU A 182 -14.95 7.12 5.77
C LEU A 182 -15.78 8.31 6.25
N PRO A 183 -16.50 8.16 7.38
CA PRO A 183 -17.15 9.28 8.06
C PRO A 183 -16.14 10.39 8.39
N PRO A 184 -16.54 11.68 8.38
CA PRO A 184 -15.62 12.78 8.67
C PRO A 184 -14.90 12.65 10.01
N ASP A 185 -15.55 12.12 11.04
CA ASP A 185 -15.00 11.93 12.39
C ASP A 185 -14.22 10.63 12.57
N PHE A 186 -14.12 9.78 11.54
CA PHE A 186 -13.41 8.52 11.62
C PHE A 186 -11.90 8.75 11.81
N ARG A 187 -11.37 8.31 12.96
CA ARG A 187 -9.93 8.27 13.25
C ARG A 187 -9.38 6.89 12.91
N ILE A 188 -8.44 6.82 11.97
CA ILE A 188 -7.81 5.57 11.55
C ILE A 188 -6.68 5.23 12.52
N GLY A 189 -6.79 4.12 13.25
CA GLY A 189 -5.69 3.56 14.06
C GLY A 189 -4.87 2.50 13.31
N GLY A 190 -5.44 1.94 12.25
CA GLY A 190 -4.73 1.00 11.39
C GLY A 190 -5.53 0.61 10.16
N MET A 191 -4.85 -0.01 9.20
CA MET A 191 -5.45 -0.45 7.95
C MET A 191 -4.83 -1.76 7.50
N ARG A 192 -5.62 -2.58 6.82
CA ARG A 192 -5.13 -3.73 6.07
C ARG A 192 -5.66 -3.64 4.65
N ILE A 193 -4.78 -3.81 3.67
CA ILE A 193 -5.08 -3.74 2.24
C ILE A 193 -4.66 -5.07 1.61
N GLU A 194 -5.49 -5.60 0.72
CA GLU A 194 -5.16 -6.73 -0.15
C GLU A 194 -5.58 -6.43 -1.61
N TYR A 195 -4.61 -6.51 -2.52
CA TYR A 195 -4.83 -6.41 -3.97
C TYR A 195 -4.96 -7.83 -4.54
N LYS A 196 -6.03 -8.08 -5.29
CA LYS A 196 -6.42 -9.42 -5.77
C LYS A 196 -6.27 -9.55 -7.28
N LYS A 197 -6.80 -8.58 -8.01
CA LYS A 197 -6.85 -8.52 -9.48
C LYS A 197 -6.63 -7.09 -9.94
N GLN A 198 -6.15 -6.93 -11.16
CA GLN A 198 -5.93 -5.63 -11.79
C GLN A 198 -7.18 -5.21 -12.57
N ALA A 199 -7.74 -4.05 -12.25
CA ALA A 199 -8.74 -3.39 -13.08
C ALA A 199 -8.06 -2.63 -14.23
N THR A 200 -8.70 -2.63 -15.40
CA THR A 200 -8.19 -2.02 -16.64
C THR A 200 -9.15 -0.95 -17.18
N LEU A 201 -8.70 -0.18 -18.17
CA LEU A 201 -9.51 0.87 -18.79
C LEU A 201 -10.88 0.35 -19.25
N GLY A 202 -11.95 0.99 -18.80
CA GLY A 202 -13.31 0.61 -19.18
C GLY A 202 -13.95 -0.46 -18.31
N ASP A 203 -13.22 -1.10 -17.39
CA ASP A 203 -13.81 -1.99 -16.39
C ASP A 203 -14.85 -1.22 -15.56
N VAL A 204 -16.00 -1.85 -15.32
CA VAL A 204 -17.02 -1.36 -14.38
C VAL A 204 -16.69 -1.93 -13.01
N VAL A 205 -16.51 -1.04 -12.04
CA VAL A 205 -16.12 -1.39 -10.67
C VAL A 205 -17.25 -1.05 -9.71
N HIS A 206 -17.65 -2.05 -8.93
CA HIS A 206 -18.63 -1.93 -7.86
C HIS A 206 -17.92 -1.69 -6.55
N VAL A 207 -18.27 -0.60 -5.86
CA VAL A 207 -17.72 -0.26 -4.56
C VAL A 207 -18.71 -0.67 -3.48
N LYS A 208 -18.29 -1.57 -2.59
CA LYS A 208 -19.12 -2.12 -1.52
C LYS A 208 -18.50 -1.80 -0.16
N GLN A 209 -19.34 -1.55 0.83
CA GLN A 209 -18.94 -1.19 2.19
C GLN A 209 -19.76 -1.94 3.22
N VAL A 210 -19.14 -2.28 4.35
CA VAL A 210 -19.78 -2.82 5.53
C VAL A 210 -19.14 -2.25 6.80
N GLU A 211 -19.96 -1.98 7.81
CA GLU A 211 -19.48 -1.64 9.16
C GLU A 211 -19.05 -2.93 9.87
N LEU A 212 -17.86 -2.92 10.46
CA LEU A 212 -17.35 -3.98 11.32
C LEU A 212 -17.48 -3.56 12.78
N GLU A 213 -17.29 -4.50 13.71
CA GLU A 213 -17.31 -4.20 15.15
C GLU A 213 -16.33 -3.09 15.54
N ASN A 214 -15.11 -3.11 14.97
CA ASN A 214 -14.03 -2.17 15.32
C ASN A 214 -13.59 -1.30 14.13
N GLY A 215 -14.46 -1.08 13.14
CA GLY A 215 -14.02 -0.39 11.93
C GLY A 215 -14.96 -0.48 10.74
N ILE A 216 -14.40 -0.29 9.55
CA ILE A 216 -15.12 -0.28 8.28
C ILE A 216 -14.34 -1.16 7.31
N GLN A 217 -15.04 -1.99 6.55
CA GLN A 217 -14.44 -2.69 5.42
C GLN A 217 -15.01 -2.15 4.11
N VAL A 218 -14.13 -1.96 3.13
CA VAL A 218 -14.48 -1.58 1.77
C VAL A 218 -13.84 -2.56 0.80
N TRP A 219 -14.57 -2.96 -0.23
CA TRP A 219 -13.98 -3.71 -1.35
C TRP A 219 -14.54 -3.27 -2.69
N LEU A 220 -13.73 -3.52 -3.71
CA LEU A 220 -14.00 -3.19 -5.10
C LEU A 220 -14.00 -4.50 -5.90
N CYS A 221 -15.07 -4.76 -6.66
CA CYS A 221 -15.24 -5.96 -7.47
C CYS A 221 -15.82 -5.66 -8.86
N ASP A 222 -15.73 -6.63 -9.77
CA ASP A 222 -16.41 -6.57 -11.08
C ASP A 222 -17.87 -7.06 -11.00
N ASP A 223 -18.55 -7.09 -12.14
CA ASP A 223 -19.94 -7.55 -12.29
C ASP A 223 -20.15 -9.02 -11.84
N SER A 224 -19.07 -9.82 -11.76
CA SER A 224 -19.12 -11.22 -11.32
C SER A 224 -18.76 -11.41 -9.84
N ASP A 225 -18.67 -10.31 -9.08
CA ASP A 225 -18.22 -10.28 -7.69
C ASP A 225 -16.76 -10.75 -7.49
N ASP A 226 -15.95 -10.84 -8.57
CA ASP A 226 -14.52 -11.10 -8.45
C ASP A 226 -13.82 -9.84 -7.91
N LEU A 227 -13.08 -10.02 -6.81
CA LEU A 227 -12.43 -8.90 -6.13
C LEU A 227 -11.25 -8.36 -6.94
N TYR A 228 -11.20 -7.04 -7.07
CA TYR A 228 -9.98 -6.30 -7.41
C TYR A 228 -9.17 -5.97 -6.16
N PHE A 229 -9.86 -5.51 -5.11
CA PHE A 229 -9.26 -4.91 -3.93
C PHE A 229 -10.18 -5.08 -2.71
N ILE A 230 -9.58 -5.24 -1.54
CA ILE A 230 -10.29 -5.22 -0.25
C ILE A 230 -9.43 -4.50 0.80
N MET A 231 -10.08 -3.72 1.66
CA MET A 231 -9.43 -2.94 2.71
C MET A 231 -10.27 -2.90 3.98
N ASP A 232 -9.62 -3.20 5.10
CA ASP A 232 -10.13 -2.95 6.44
C ASP A 232 -9.53 -1.64 6.96
N PHE A 233 -10.36 -0.80 7.55
CA PHE A 233 -9.99 0.33 8.39
C PHE A 233 -10.32 -0.01 9.84
N TYR A 234 -9.35 0.10 10.74
CA TYR A 234 -9.55 -0.05 12.18
C TYR A 234 -9.63 1.32 12.83
N ARG A 235 -10.64 1.51 13.67
CA ARG A 235 -10.85 2.77 14.39
C ARG A 235 -9.80 2.93 15.49
N ASN A 236 -9.33 4.15 15.71
CA ASN A 236 -8.64 4.53 16.92
C ASN A 236 -9.65 5.14 17.89
N ASP A 237 -9.93 4.44 18.99
CA ASP A 237 -10.88 4.87 20.02
C ASP A 237 -10.19 5.67 21.15
N GLU A 238 -8.88 5.92 21.06
CA GLU A 238 -8.17 6.77 22.02
C GLU A 238 -8.48 8.27 21.76
N GLU A 239 -8.94 8.95 22.83
CA GLU A 239 -9.33 10.37 22.85
C GLU A 239 -8.13 11.32 22.75
#